data_AF-A0A699ZZQ8-F1
#
_entry.id   AF-A0A699ZZQ8-F1
#
_cell.length_a   1.000
_cell.length_b   1.000
_cell.length_c   1.000
_cell.angle_alpha   90.00
_cell.angle_beta   90.00
_cell.angle_gamma   90.00
#
_symmetry.space_group_name_H-M   'P 1'
#
loop_
_entity.id
_entity.type
_entity.pdbx_description
1 polymer ?
#
loop_
_entity_poly.entity_id
_entity_poly.type
_entity_poly.pdbx_seq_one_letter_code
_entity_poly.pdbx_strand_id
1 'polypeptide(L)'
;VQQRIATAEKYVAARGLISTQPQQALALCSALLESMPSGGEGQDMESGIRVGDVFALMIEYWYEARNALEAYKLIEQMRSRAIILSPYLDQRMVDDVYKTLGVEPVADRVGGTRGAGYSNPQLTNNAAYTAEDGYVDDEEGVIDEVLDDDN
;
A
#
# COMPACT_ATOMS: atom_id res chain seq x y z
N VAL A 1 -14.71 -27.00 7.90
CA VAL A 1 -13.54 -26.97 8.81
C VAL A 1 -12.25 -27.44 8.15
N GLN A 2 -12.21 -28.61 7.49
CA GLN A 2 -10.97 -29.12 6.86
C GLN A 2 -10.36 -28.15 5.82
N GLN A 3 -11.18 -27.52 4.98
CA GLN A 3 -10.69 -26.56 3.97
C GLN A 3 -10.01 -25.33 4.59
N ARG A 4 -10.48 -24.85 5.75
CA ARG A 4 -9.88 -23.73 6.50
C ARG A 4 -8.48 -24.06 7.00
N ILE A 5 -8.34 -25.23 7.59
CA ILE A 5 -7.07 -25.72 8.12
C ILE A 5 -6.08 -25.87 6.97
N ALA A 6 -6.49 -26.47 5.85
CA ALA A 6 -5.64 -26.62 4.67
C ALA A 6 -5.19 -25.28 4.08
N THR A 7 -6.06 -24.27 4.04
CA THR A 7 -5.70 -22.92 3.56
C THR A 7 -4.69 -22.27 4.49
N ALA A 8 -4.90 -22.33 5.81
CA ALA A 8 -3.98 -21.78 6.80
C ALA A 8 -2.61 -22.47 6.77
N GLU A 9 -2.57 -23.80 6.68
CA GLU A 9 -1.33 -24.59 6.58
C GLU A 9 -0.51 -24.22 5.34
N LYS A 10 -1.17 -24.09 4.19
CA LYS A 10 -0.53 -23.65 2.93
C LYS A 10 0.05 -22.24 3.06
N TYR A 11 -0.65 -21.32 3.73
CA TYR A 11 -0.15 -19.97 3.94
C TYR A 11 1.07 -19.95 4.87
N VAL A 12 1.04 -20.72 5.98
CA VAL A 12 2.18 -20.87 6.87
C VAL A 12 3.39 -21.46 6.13
N ALA A 13 3.16 -22.46 5.28
CA ALA A 13 4.22 -23.03 4.43
C ALA A 13 4.80 -22.01 3.45
N ALA A 14 3.95 -21.22 2.77
CA ALA A 14 4.40 -20.16 1.87
C ALA A 14 5.25 -19.11 2.60
N ARG A 15 4.82 -18.68 3.80
CA ARG A 15 5.57 -17.72 4.62
C ARG A 15 6.93 -18.27 5.06
N GLY A 16 7.04 -19.55 5.38
CA GLY A 16 8.32 -20.19 5.69
C GLY A 16 9.25 -20.31 4.47
N LEU A 17 8.69 -20.37 3.27
CA LEU A 17 9.43 -20.50 2.02
C LEU A 17 9.82 -19.15 1.39
N ILE A 18 9.17 -18.04 1.73
CA ILE A 18 9.36 -16.76 1.02
C ILE A 18 10.83 -16.28 1.03
N SER A 19 11.57 -16.54 2.12
CA SER A 19 12.98 -16.14 2.24
C SER A 19 13.96 -17.10 1.57
N THR A 20 13.58 -18.36 1.30
CA THR A 20 14.49 -19.40 0.76
C THR A 20 14.15 -19.81 -0.67
N GLN A 21 12.86 -19.89 -1.00
CA GLN A 21 12.30 -20.29 -2.28
C GLN A 21 11.15 -19.34 -2.67
N PRO A 22 11.45 -18.05 -2.93
CA PRO A 22 10.43 -17.02 -3.13
C PRO A 22 9.48 -17.33 -4.28
N GLN A 23 9.98 -17.88 -5.40
CA GLN A 23 9.13 -18.22 -6.54
C GLN A 23 8.07 -19.27 -6.20
N GLN A 24 8.44 -20.29 -5.41
CA GLN A 24 7.48 -21.31 -4.96
C GLN A 24 6.49 -20.74 -3.96
N ALA A 25 6.95 -19.90 -3.03
CA ALA A 25 6.09 -19.22 -2.07
C ALA A 25 5.05 -18.32 -2.78
N LEU A 26 5.49 -17.53 -3.77
CA LEU A 26 4.60 -16.69 -4.57
C LEU A 26 3.59 -17.53 -5.37
N ALA A 27 4.01 -18.65 -5.96
CA ALA A 27 3.10 -19.56 -6.67
C ALA A 27 2.03 -20.15 -5.72
N LEU A 28 2.43 -20.53 -4.50
CA LEU A 28 1.50 -20.98 -3.47
C LEU A 28 0.52 -19.87 -3.05
N CYS A 29 1.01 -18.64 -2.90
CA CYS A 29 0.16 -17.49 -2.59
C CYS A 29 -0.86 -17.22 -3.70
N SER A 30 -0.45 -17.24 -4.97
CA SER A 30 -1.37 -17.09 -6.10
C SER A 30 -2.45 -18.18 -6.12
N ALA A 31 -2.07 -19.45 -5.93
CA ALA A 31 -3.02 -20.56 -5.85
C ALA A 31 -3.98 -20.41 -4.64
N LEU A 32 -3.51 -19.86 -3.52
CA LEU A 32 -4.36 -19.52 -2.38
C LEU A 32 -5.37 -18.43 -2.75
N LEU A 33 -4.93 -17.35 -3.39
CA LEU A 33 -5.78 -16.23 -3.83
C LEU A 33 -6.86 -16.64 -4.84
N GLU A 34 -6.61 -17.67 -5.67
CA GLU A 34 -7.61 -18.25 -6.58
C GLU A 34 -8.65 -19.10 -5.84
N SER A 35 -8.24 -19.79 -4.78
CA SER A 35 -9.12 -20.64 -3.99
C SER A 35 -9.98 -19.88 -2.97
N MET A 36 -9.57 -18.65 -2.61
CA MET A 36 -10.27 -17.82 -1.64
C MET A 36 -11.29 -16.92 -2.36
N PRO A 37 -12.51 -16.79 -1.82
CA PRO A 37 -13.52 -15.92 -2.40
C PRO A 37 -13.07 -14.45 -2.33
N SER A 38 -13.42 -13.68 -3.35
CA SER A 38 -12.99 -12.28 -3.50
C SER A 38 -13.97 -11.26 -2.89
N GLY A 39 -14.81 -11.65 -1.91
CA GLY A 39 -15.88 -10.79 -1.37
C GLY A 39 -15.55 -10.19 0.00
N GLY A 40 -15.93 -8.92 0.17
CA GLY A 40 -15.64 -8.08 1.34
C GLY A 40 -16.28 -8.51 2.67
N GLU A 41 -15.93 -7.71 3.69
CA GLU A 41 -16.24 -7.80 5.13
C GLU A 41 -17.22 -8.91 5.52
N GLY A 42 -16.65 -10.06 5.90
CA GLY A 42 -17.40 -11.20 6.48
C GLY A 42 -16.99 -12.57 5.94
N GLN A 43 -16.42 -12.65 4.74
CA GLN A 43 -16.03 -13.93 4.13
C GLN A 43 -14.68 -14.48 4.64
N ASP A 44 -13.85 -13.64 5.27
CA ASP A 44 -12.55 -14.05 5.82
C ASP A 44 -12.66 -14.98 7.05
N MET A 45 -13.81 -15.01 7.72
CA MET A 45 -14.00 -15.90 8.88
C MET A 45 -14.05 -17.37 8.45
N GLU A 46 -14.47 -17.65 7.20
CA GLU A 46 -14.66 -19.01 6.69
C GLU A 46 -13.42 -19.61 6.01
N SER A 47 -12.36 -18.84 5.74
CA SER A 47 -11.10 -19.31 5.13
C SER A 47 -10.01 -19.62 6.15
N GLY A 48 -10.08 -19.05 7.36
CA GLY A 48 -9.07 -19.21 8.42
C GLY A 48 -7.87 -18.27 8.31
N ILE A 49 -7.71 -17.58 7.17
CA ILE A 49 -6.76 -16.48 6.93
C ILE A 49 -7.46 -15.41 6.09
N ARG A 50 -7.07 -14.13 6.22
CA ARG A 50 -7.66 -13.06 5.42
C ARG A 50 -6.97 -13.00 4.06
N VAL A 51 -7.72 -12.68 3.01
CA VAL A 51 -7.14 -12.50 1.66
C VAL A 51 -6.08 -11.40 1.66
N GLY A 52 -6.27 -10.35 2.46
CA GLY A 52 -5.31 -9.26 2.61
C GLY A 52 -3.95 -9.70 3.17
N ASP A 53 -3.91 -10.69 4.08
CA ASP A 53 -2.66 -11.20 4.65
C ASP A 53 -1.80 -11.88 3.57
N VAL A 54 -2.44 -12.57 2.62
CA VAL A 54 -1.74 -13.23 1.50
C VAL A 54 -1.16 -12.20 0.54
N PHE A 55 -1.91 -11.13 0.24
CA PHE A 55 -1.37 -10.03 -0.56
C PHE A 55 -0.22 -9.31 0.13
N ALA A 56 -0.34 -9.03 1.44
CA ALA A 56 0.69 -8.36 2.22
C ALA A 56 2.03 -9.11 2.13
N LEU A 57 2.03 -10.42 2.33
CA LEU A 57 3.23 -11.26 2.21
C LEU A 57 3.91 -11.12 0.83
N MET A 58 3.12 -11.10 -0.25
CA MET A 58 3.66 -10.96 -1.61
C MET A 58 4.19 -9.54 -1.87
N ILE A 59 3.47 -8.51 -1.40
CA ILE A 59 3.85 -7.10 -1.59
C ILE A 59 5.14 -6.78 -0.82
N GLU A 60 5.23 -7.20 0.44
CA GLU A 60 6.42 -7.04 1.28
C GLU A 60 7.65 -7.65 0.59
N TYR A 61 7.53 -8.87 0.06
CA TYR A 61 8.61 -9.52 -0.69
C TYR A 61 9.08 -8.67 -1.89
N TRP A 62 8.15 -8.20 -2.72
CA TRP A 62 8.53 -7.42 -3.91
C TRP A 62 9.09 -6.04 -3.56
N TYR A 63 8.61 -5.44 -2.48
CA TYR A 63 9.13 -4.20 -1.93
C TYR A 63 10.57 -4.36 -1.42
N GLU A 64 10.84 -5.42 -0.65
CA GLU A 64 12.18 -5.78 -0.19
C GLU A 64 13.11 -6.08 -1.37
N ALA A 65 12.62 -6.77 -2.41
CA ALA A 65 13.34 -7.04 -3.65
C ALA A 65 13.53 -5.82 -4.57
N ARG A 66 13.11 -4.62 -4.14
CA ARG A 66 13.18 -3.35 -4.90
C ARG A 66 12.46 -3.41 -6.25
N ASN A 67 11.47 -4.28 -6.38
CA ASN A 67 10.63 -4.39 -7.57
C ASN A 67 9.29 -3.70 -7.34
N ALA A 68 9.31 -2.37 -7.42
CA ALA A 68 8.12 -1.54 -7.20
C ALA A 68 6.98 -1.84 -8.18
N LEU A 69 7.29 -2.26 -9.41
CA LEU A 69 6.27 -2.58 -10.42
C LEU A 69 5.41 -3.78 -10.01
N GLU A 70 6.02 -4.87 -9.53
CA GLU A 70 5.27 -6.05 -9.09
C GLU A 70 4.52 -5.80 -7.78
N ALA A 71 5.12 -5.06 -6.85
CA ALA A 71 4.43 -4.61 -5.63
C ALA A 71 3.20 -3.76 -5.97
N TYR A 72 3.32 -2.79 -6.87
CA TYR A 72 2.23 -1.93 -7.34
C TYR A 72 1.09 -2.73 -7.96
N LYS A 73 1.39 -3.69 -8.85
CA LYS A 73 0.38 -4.55 -9.47
C LYS A 73 -0.45 -5.32 -8.44
N LEU A 74 0.16 -5.74 -7.33
CA LEU A 74 -0.53 -6.45 -6.26
C LEU A 74 -1.38 -5.49 -5.41
N ILE A 75 -0.88 -4.28 -5.12
CA ILE A 75 -1.64 -3.22 -4.44
C ILE A 75 -2.91 -2.88 -5.24
N GLU A 76 -2.79 -2.68 -6.55
CA GLU A 76 -3.93 -2.41 -7.42
C GLU A 76 -4.91 -3.60 -7.49
N GLN A 77 -4.41 -4.83 -7.40
CA GLN A 77 -5.27 -6.02 -7.28
C GLN A 77 -6.07 -6.02 -5.97
N MET A 78 -5.47 -5.65 -4.83
CA MET A 78 -6.21 -5.48 -3.57
C MET A 78 -7.31 -4.43 -3.72
N ARG A 79 -6.99 -3.27 -4.33
CA ARG A 79 -7.96 -2.19 -4.57
C ARG A 79 -9.10 -2.62 -5.48
N SER A 80 -8.81 -3.35 -6.57
CA SER A 80 -9.83 -3.84 -7.49
C SER A 80 -10.78 -4.86 -6.86
N ARG A 81 -10.33 -5.57 -5.81
CA ARG A 81 -11.14 -6.46 -4.96
C ARG A 81 -11.82 -5.71 -3.80
N ALA A 82 -11.75 -4.38 -3.76
CA ALA A 82 -12.26 -3.54 -2.67
C ALA A 82 -11.71 -3.91 -1.27
N ILE A 83 -10.48 -4.42 -1.22
CA ILE A 83 -9.78 -4.69 0.04
C ILE A 83 -9.16 -3.38 0.53
N ILE A 84 -9.52 -2.96 1.74
CA ILE A 84 -8.92 -1.80 2.42
C ILE A 84 -7.46 -2.13 2.73
N LEU A 85 -6.52 -1.26 2.38
CA LEU A 85 -5.09 -1.56 2.46
C LEU A 85 -4.53 -1.39 3.87
N SER A 86 -4.98 -0.36 4.58
CA SER A 86 -4.42 0.07 5.88
C SER A 86 -4.34 -1.00 6.98
N PRO A 87 -5.22 -2.04 7.05
CA PRO A 87 -5.06 -3.11 8.03
C PRO A 87 -3.93 -4.09 7.71
N TYR A 88 -3.42 -4.08 6.48
CA TYR A 88 -2.50 -5.10 5.95
C TYR A 88 -1.15 -4.54 5.51
N LEU A 89 -1.11 -3.28 5.05
CA LEU A 89 0.08 -2.67 4.47
C LEU A 89 0.53 -1.44 5.26
N ASP A 90 1.84 -1.28 5.42
CA ASP A 90 2.43 -0.04 5.91
C ASP A 90 2.22 1.10 4.89
N GLN A 91 1.70 2.24 5.35
CA GLN A 91 1.38 3.37 4.47
C GLN A 91 2.63 3.92 3.77
N ARG A 92 3.79 3.97 4.43
CA ARG A 92 5.04 4.47 3.84
C ARG A 92 5.50 3.54 2.72
N MET A 93 5.40 2.23 2.92
CA MET A 93 5.70 1.26 1.86
C MET A 93 4.82 1.49 0.63
N VAL A 94 3.52 1.72 0.82
CA VAL A 94 2.60 2.03 -0.28
C VAL A 94 3.05 3.33 -0.98
N ASP A 95 3.24 4.41 -0.24
CA ASP A 95 3.64 5.71 -0.78
C ASP A 95 4.98 5.62 -1.56
N ASP A 96 5.96 4.89 -1.03
CA ASP A 96 7.26 4.66 -1.67
C ASP A 96 7.13 3.90 -2.99
N VAL A 97 6.23 2.90 -3.06
CA VAL A 97 5.95 2.16 -4.30
C VAL A 97 5.35 3.08 -5.37
N TYR A 98 4.35 3.89 -5.02
CA TYR A 98 3.74 4.86 -5.95
C TYR A 98 4.76 5.91 -6.41
N LYS A 99 5.52 6.48 -5.48
CA LYS A 99 6.56 7.47 -5.75
C LYS A 99 7.65 6.92 -6.69
N THR A 100 8.08 5.67 -6.47
CA THR A 100 9.11 5.02 -7.31
C THR A 100 8.67 4.89 -8.76
N LEU A 101 7.36 4.70 -9.01
CA LEU A 101 6.81 4.60 -10.36
C LEU A 101 6.35 5.95 -10.94
N GLY A 102 6.45 7.04 -10.18
CA GLY A 102 5.94 8.36 -10.57
C GLY A 102 4.42 8.41 -10.72
N VAL A 103 3.70 7.54 -10.00
CA VAL A 103 2.23 7.46 -10.00
C VAL A 103 1.71 8.15 -8.75
N GLU A 104 0.63 8.91 -8.86
CA GLU A 104 -0.01 9.51 -7.68
C GLU A 104 -0.77 8.47 -6.86
N PRO A 105 -0.67 8.47 -5.52
CA PRO A 105 -1.43 7.56 -4.66
C PRO A 105 -2.93 7.79 -4.80
N VAL A 106 -3.69 6.73 -5.10
CA VAL A 106 -5.15 6.78 -5.08
C VAL A 106 -5.61 6.61 -3.62
N ALA A 107 -6.38 7.56 -3.09
CA ALA A 107 -6.95 7.43 -1.75
C ALA A 107 -7.85 6.17 -1.65
N ASP A 108 -7.73 5.41 -0.56
CA ASP A 108 -8.63 4.29 -0.29
C ASP A 108 -10.08 4.78 -0.31
N ARG A 109 -10.92 4.13 -1.13
CA ARG A 109 -12.34 4.46 -1.26
C ARG A 109 -13.10 4.01 -0.01
N VAL A 110 -12.84 4.63 1.12
CA VAL A 110 -13.68 4.50 2.31
C VAL A 110 -14.95 5.30 2.03
N GLY A 111 -16.06 4.61 1.83
CA GLY A 111 -17.35 5.25 1.61
C GLY A 111 -17.76 6.07 2.82
N GLY A 112 -17.79 7.40 2.66
CA GLY A 112 -18.53 8.30 3.57
C GLY A 112 -17.85 9.61 3.94
N THR A 113 -18.22 10.66 3.22
CA THR A 113 -18.39 12.06 3.68
C THR A 113 -17.22 13.06 3.54
N ARG A 114 -17.31 13.82 2.42
CA ARG A 114 -17.16 15.29 2.27
C ARG A 114 -15.90 15.98 2.80
N GLY A 115 -15.07 16.43 1.85
CA GLY A 115 -14.31 17.66 1.99
C GLY A 115 -13.15 17.75 1.01
N ALA A 116 -13.28 18.62 0.00
CA ALA A 116 -12.21 19.23 -0.82
C ALA A 116 -11.11 18.28 -1.33
N GLY A 117 -11.08 17.86 -2.59
CA GLY A 117 -11.17 18.71 -3.76
C GLY A 117 -9.90 18.44 -4.58
N TYR A 118 -9.99 17.57 -5.58
CA TYR A 118 -8.99 17.51 -6.64
C TYR A 118 -9.74 17.66 -7.96
N SER A 119 -9.86 18.93 -8.36
CA SER A 119 -10.19 19.33 -9.71
C SER A 119 -9.04 18.87 -10.58
N ASN A 120 -9.34 18.02 -11.56
CA ASN A 120 -8.39 17.69 -12.60
C ASN A 120 -8.59 18.70 -13.75
N PRO A 121 -7.60 19.54 -14.07
CA PRO A 121 -7.45 19.99 -15.44
C PRO A 121 -6.03 19.68 -15.93
N GLN A 122 -5.99 18.76 -16.90
CA GLN A 122 -5.07 18.70 -18.04
C GLN A 122 -3.59 19.10 -17.84
N LEU A 123 -2.73 18.15 -18.20
CA LEU A 123 -1.46 18.35 -18.91
C LEU A 123 -0.63 19.58 -18.49
N THR A 124 0.46 19.35 -17.77
CA THR A 124 1.74 19.94 -18.24
C THR A 124 2.84 18.89 -18.17
N ASN A 125 3.57 18.85 -19.27
CA ASN A 125 4.69 17.98 -19.52
C ASN A 125 5.86 18.32 -18.60
N ASN A 126 6.55 17.28 -18.14
CA ASN A 126 8.01 17.20 -18.03
C ASN A 126 8.72 18.34 -17.28
N ALA A 127 9.09 18.10 -16.02
CA ALA A 127 10.25 18.75 -15.42
C ALA A 127 10.96 17.75 -14.50
N ALA A 128 12.26 17.61 -14.75
CA ALA A 128 13.18 16.76 -14.01
C ALA A 128 13.13 17.03 -12.50
N TYR A 129 13.05 15.97 -11.71
CA TYR A 129 13.38 16.05 -10.29
C TYR A 129 14.80 15.54 -10.12
N THR A 130 15.75 16.46 -10.22
CA THR A 130 17.10 16.30 -9.68
C THR A 130 16.98 16.10 -8.18
N ALA A 131 17.54 15.00 -7.69
CA ALA A 131 17.76 14.76 -6.28
C ALA A 131 18.85 15.72 -5.80
N GLU A 132 18.49 16.72 -5.00
CA GLU A 132 19.46 17.61 -4.35
C GLU A 132 18.94 17.93 -2.94
N ASP A 133 19.83 17.71 -1.98
CA ASP A 133 19.82 17.94 -0.54
C ASP A 133 18.92 19.04 0.06
N GLY A 134 18.59 18.84 1.34
CA GLY A 134 18.27 19.95 2.23
C GLY A 134 17.64 19.55 3.56
N TYR A 135 18.39 18.88 4.45
CA TYR A 135 18.14 19.00 5.89
C TYR A 135 18.33 20.47 6.26
N VAL A 136 17.31 21.13 6.81
CA VAL A 136 17.45 22.42 7.48
C VAL A 136 16.84 22.27 8.87
N ASP A 137 17.74 21.96 9.79
CA ASP A 137 17.67 22.31 11.20
C ASP A 137 17.88 23.82 11.28
N ASP A 138 17.02 24.58 11.96
CA ASP A 138 17.42 25.89 12.54
C ASP A 138 16.38 26.38 13.56
N GLU A 139 16.92 26.66 14.75
CA GLU A 139 16.32 27.23 15.94
C GLU A 139 15.83 28.69 15.76
N GLU A 140 14.90 29.08 16.67
CA GLU A 140 14.76 30.38 17.35
C GLU A 140 14.99 31.71 16.57
N GLY A 141 13.96 32.57 16.55
CA GLY A 141 14.11 33.95 16.11
C GLY A 141 12.89 34.83 16.35
N VAL A 142 12.92 35.57 17.47
CA VAL A 142 12.02 36.63 17.93
C VAL A 142 11.63 37.62 16.81
N ILE A 143 10.34 38.00 16.74
CA ILE A 143 9.94 39.32 16.22
C ILE A 143 9.11 40.07 17.27
N ASP A 144 9.68 41.20 17.64
CA ASP A 144 9.21 42.23 18.57
C ASP A 144 8.16 43.14 17.90
N GLU A 145 7.44 43.91 18.72
CA GLU A 145 6.47 44.95 18.35
C GLU A 145 6.97 45.88 17.22
N VAL A 146 6.07 46.43 16.37
CA VAL A 146 5.53 47.82 16.42
C VAL A 146 4.61 48.04 15.19
N LEU A 147 3.51 48.80 15.38
CA LEU A 147 2.88 49.79 14.48
C LEU A 147 1.37 49.56 14.26
N ASP A 148 0.54 50.21 15.07
CA ASP A 148 -0.77 50.70 14.64
C ASP A 148 -0.80 52.23 14.86
N ASP A 149 -0.68 52.96 13.76
CA ASP A 149 -0.95 54.39 13.63
C ASP A 149 -2.37 54.57 13.04
N ASP A 150 -3.14 55.45 13.68
CA ASP A 150 -4.28 56.23 13.20
C ASP A 150 -5.43 55.57 12.40
N ASN A 151 -6.61 55.48 13.05
CA ASN A 151 -7.83 56.21 12.65
C ASN A 151 -8.96 56.10 13.69
#